data_AF-A0A0E3V5U0-F1
#
_entry.id   AF-A0A0E3V5U0-F1
#
_cell.length_a   1.000
_cell.length_b   1.000
_cell.length_c   1.000
_cell.angle_alpha   90.00
_cell.angle_beta   90.00
_cell.angle_gamma   90.00
#
_symmetry.space_group_name_H-M   'P 1'
#
loop_
_entity.id
_entity.type
_entity.pdbx_description
1 polymer ?
#
loop_
_entity_poly.entity_id
_entity_poly.type
_entity_poly.pdbx_seq_one_letter_code
_entity_poly.pdbx_strand_id
1 'polypeptide(L)'
;MVEAGFNHISQFLGDLFASLVSLLKVAIRGRHATRLPDRQLPVCSVLGNGPSLNESLADQFDFIRQTEIVCVNNFAHAEVFLRLRPQDYVISDPNYFVFTEQTTDRDDIRKTLSIFQEQVTWPMFLYVPHFAKGSYLLNVIERSNPHIKVVYFNYTVVRGFRKLTYWLYSKGLGMPQAQTVIIAALTLMINRKFDTIYLFGADTSWHEQIRLNDQNQLLIKQIHFYDTPKDLTHQPVYSDAQRQRTFSMASQFLSLHKVFRGYEVLRNYADYRGVQLINASAKSYIDAFERTTLNQPIRH
;
A
#
# COMPACT_ATOMS: atom_id res chain seq x y z
N MET A 1 -34.94 -14.28 -16.72
CA MET A 1 -35.28 -14.78 -15.37
C MET A 1 -34.45 -16.00 -14.99
N VAL A 2 -34.36 -17.05 -15.83
CA VAL A 2 -33.54 -18.24 -15.58
C VAL A 2 -32.03 -17.91 -15.47
N GLU A 3 -31.51 -17.09 -16.37
CA GLU A 3 -30.09 -16.69 -16.39
C GLU A 3 -29.68 -15.85 -15.16
N ALA A 4 -30.57 -14.98 -14.67
CA ALA A 4 -30.36 -14.26 -13.42
C ALA A 4 -30.29 -15.23 -12.22
N GLY A 5 -31.18 -16.23 -12.17
CA GLY A 5 -31.14 -17.29 -11.17
C GLY A 5 -29.83 -18.10 -11.22
N PHE A 6 -29.38 -18.48 -12.42
CA PHE A 6 -28.10 -19.16 -12.61
C PHE A 6 -26.92 -18.31 -12.14
N ASN A 7 -26.90 -17.01 -12.49
CA ASN A 7 -25.86 -16.09 -12.07
C ASN A 7 -25.82 -15.91 -10.54
N HIS A 8 -26.99 -15.82 -9.88
CA HIS A 8 -27.06 -15.75 -8.42
C HIS A 8 -26.55 -17.03 -7.74
N ILE A 9 -26.93 -18.21 -8.23
CA ILE A 9 -26.44 -19.49 -7.70
C ILE A 9 -24.93 -19.61 -7.92
N SER A 10 -24.45 -19.28 -9.12
CA SER A 10 -23.02 -19.30 -9.46
C SER A 10 -22.21 -18.36 -8.56
N GLN A 11 -22.71 -17.14 -8.34
CA GLN A 11 -22.10 -16.18 -7.42
C GLN A 11 -22.07 -16.71 -5.99
N PHE A 12 -23.19 -17.26 -5.50
CA PHE A 12 -23.26 -17.83 -4.15
C PHE A 12 -22.28 -18.99 -3.94
N LEU A 13 -22.23 -19.94 -4.88
CA LEU A 13 -21.29 -21.06 -4.84
C LEU A 13 -19.83 -20.58 -4.91
N GLY A 14 -19.58 -19.58 -5.76
CA GLY A 14 -18.27 -18.92 -5.86
C GLY A 14 -17.84 -18.27 -4.54
N ASP A 15 -18.74 -17.52 -3.89
CA ASP A 15 -18.48 -16.88 -2.60
C ASP A 15 -18.31 -17.90 -1.47
N LEU A 16 -19.07 -18.99 -1.48
CA LEU A 16 -18.94 -20.09 -0.52
C LEU A 16 -17.56 -20.75 -0.65
N PHE A 17 -17.17 -21.15 -1.86
CA PHE A 17 -15.87 -21.77 -2.10
C PHE A 17 -14.72 -20.82 -1.74
N ALA A 18 -14.82 -19.54 -2.15
CA ALA A 18 -13.83 -18.52 -1.80
C ALA A 18 -13.73 -18.31 -0.27
N SER A 19 -14.85 -18.38 0.44
CA SER A 19 -14.92 -18.29 1.90
C SER A 19 -14.18 -19.46 2.57
N LEU A 20 -14.44 -20.69 2.12
CA LEU A 20 -13.78 -21.90 2.62
C LEU A 20 -12.26 -21.85 2.39
N VAL A 21 -11.83 -21.47 1.19
CA VAL A 21 -10.41 -21.29 0.86
C VAL A 21 -9.78 -20.21 1.73
N SER A 22 -10.50 -19.11 1.99
CA SER A 22 -10.02 -18.03 2.84
C SER A 22 -9.85 -18.47 4.29
N LEU A 23 -10.82 -19.22 4.83
CA LEU A 23 -10.73 -19.81 6.17
C LEU A 23 -9.54 -20.77 6.27
N LEU A 24 -9.33 -21.62 5.26
CA LEU A 24 -8.17 -22.52 5.21
C LEU A 24 -6.85 -21.74 5.20
N LYS A 25 -6.73 -20.71 4.35
CA LYS A 25 -5.55 -19.83 4.33
C LYS A 25 -5.29 -19.19 5.69
N VAL A 26 -6.35 -18.70 6.35
CA VAL A 26 -6.27 -18.10 7.68
C VAL A 26 -5.90 -19.15 8.73
N ALA A 27 -6.41 -20.38 8.67
CA ALA A 27 -6.02 -21.43 9.61
C ALA A 27 -4.54 -21.83 9.47
N ILE A 28 -4.02 -21.89 8.23
CA ILE A 28 -2.62 -22.24 7.95
C ILE A 28 -1.67 -21.09 8.34
N ARG A 29 -2.03 -19.84 8.04
CA ARG A 29 -1.14 -18.66 8.19
C ARG A 29 -1.41 -17.83 9.44
N GLY A 30 -2.62 -17.90 9.98
CA GLY A 30 -3.10 -17.12 11.11
C GLY A 30 -2.59 -17.72 12.41
N ARG A 31 -1.31 -17.49 12.70
CA ARG A 31 -0.74 -17.87 14.00
C ARG A 31 -1.16 -16.87 15.08
N HIS A 32 -1.30 -15.57 14.74
CA HIS A 32 -1.78 -14.52 15.66
C HIS A 32 -2.52 -13.39 14.94
N ALA A 33 -3.53 -12.80 15.59
CA ALA A 33 -4.18 -11.57 15.13
C ALA A 33 -3.17 -10.40 15.10
N THR A 34 -3.22 -9.58 14.05
CA THR A 34 -2.42 -8.35 13.97
C THR A 34 -2.77 -7.44 15.14
N ARG A 35 -1.78 -7.09 15.98
CA ARG A 35 -1.94 -6.13 17.08
C ARG A 35 -1.48 -4.77 16.61
N LEU A 36 -2.43 -3.89 16.31
CA LEU A 36 -2.14 -2.52 15.87
C LEU A 36 -2.04 -1.60 17.08
N PRO A 37 -1.13 -0.61 17.07
CA PRO A 37 -1.11 0.43 18.09
C PRO A 37 -2.35 1.32 17.97
N ASP A 38 -2.77 1.89 19.09
CA ASP A 38 -3.87 2.85 19.11
C ASP A 38 -3.51 4.09 18.29
N ARG A 39 -4.51 4.68 17.63
CA ARG A 39 -4.35 5.98 16.97
C ARG A 39 -4.00 7.06 17.99
N GLN A 40 -3.10 7.97 17.62
CA GLN A 40 -2.72 9.09 18.46
C GLN A 40 -3.55 10.34 18.14
N LEU A 41 -4.02 10.44 16.90
CA LEU A 41 -4.88 11.53 16.42
C LEU A 41 -6.15 10.97 15.77
N PRO A 42 -7.23 11.77 15.69
CA PRO A 42 -8.46 11.34 15.03
C PRO A 42 -8.28 11.18 13.51
N VAL A 43 -7.38 11.96 12.91
CA VAL A 43 -7.15 12.07 11.47
C VAL A 43 -5.78 11.51 11.10
N CYS A 44 -5.73 10.76 9.99
CA CYS A 44 -4.50 10.23 9.40
C CYS A 44 -4.29 10.75 7.98
N SER A 45 -3.03 11.04 7.61
CA SER A 45 -2.61 11.27 6.23
C SER A 45 -1.73 10.11 5.75
N VAL A 46 -2.23 9.35 4.78
CA VAL A 46 -1.46 8.31 4.07
C VAL A 46 -0.82 8.93 2.83
N LEU A 47 0.51 8.92 2.80
CA LEU A 47 1.30 9.50 1.71
C LEU A 47 1.82 8.39 0.80
N GLY A 48 1.29 8.32 -0.41
CA GLY A 48 1.81 7.48 -1.48
C GLY A 48 3.03 8.09 -2.16
N ASN A 49 3.52 7.39 -3.19
CA ASN A 49 4.75 7.78 -3.89
C ASN A 49 4.50 8.32 -5.30
N GLY A 50 3.25 8.61 -5.66
CA GLY A 50 2.89 9.18 -6.95
C GLY A 50 3.45 10.59 -7.15
N PRO A 51 3.78 11.00 -8.39
CA PRO A 51 4.47 12.25 -8.66
C PRO A 51 3.70 13.49 -8.20
N SER A 52 2.36 13.44 -8.15
CA SER A 52 1.55 14.57 -7.65
C SER A 52 1.70 14.86 -6.15
N LEU A 53 2.43 14.01 -5.42
CA LEU A 53 2.74 14.29 -4.03
C LEU A 53 3.57 15.57 -3.86
N ASN A 54 4.44 15.93 -4.81
CA ASN A 54 5.23 17.17 -4.71
C ASN A 54 4.33 18.41 -4.67
N GLU A 55 3.29 18.44 -5.52
CA GLU A 55 2.27 19.50 -5.50
C GLU A 55 1.47 19.46 -4.20
N SER A 56 1.03 18.27 -3.79
CA SER A 56 0.30 18.10 -2.53
C SER A 56 1.11 18.57 -1.31
N LEU A 57 2.41 18.29 -1.26
CA LEU A 57 3.30 18.73 -0.20
C LEU A 57 3.61 20.23 -0.26
N ALA A 58 3.62 20.84 -1.44
CA ALA A 58 3.79 22.29 -1.55
C ALA A 58 2.62 23.04 -0.92
N ASP A 59 1.40 22.54 -1.14
CA ASP A 59 0.18 23.23 -0.72
C ASP A 59 -0.33 22.79 0.66
N GLN A 60 -0.08 21.54 1.07
CA GLN A 60 -0.72 20.90 2.23
C GLN A 60 0.24 20.48 3.34
N PHE A 61 1.51 20.90 3.29
CA PHE A 61 2.52 20.49 4.27
C PHE A 61 2.07 20.69 5.73
N ASP A 62 1.53 21.88 6.04
CA ASP A 62 1.13 22.24 7.40
C ASP A 62 -0.07 21.43 7.88
N PHE A 63 -1.04 21.17 7.00
CA PHE A 63 -2.16 20.28 7.31
C PHE A 63 -1.67 18.86 7.61
N ILE A 64 -0.83 18.29 6.73
CA ILE A 64 -0.31 16.92 6.89
C ILE A 64 0.42 16.79 8.23
N ARG A 65 1.20 17.81 8.62
CA ARG A 65 1.93 17.84 9.90
C ARG A 65 1.06 17.84 11.15
N GLN A 66 -0.23 18.16 11.03
CA GLN A 66 -1.22 18.15 12.12
C GLN A 66 -1.96 16.81 12.22
N THR A 67 -1.70 15.86 11.32
CA THR A 67 -2.32 14.53 11.30
C THR A 67 -1.34 13.45 11.74
N GLU A 68 -1.82 12.22 11.94
CA GLU A 68 -0.94 11.07 12.06
C GLU A 68 -0.47 10.63 10.66
N ILE A 69 0.84 10.64 10.43
CA ILE A 69 1.42 10.53 9.08
C ILE A 69 1.91 9.11 8.83
N VAL A 70 1.46 8.56 7.70
CA VAL A 70 1.86 7.23 7.22
C VAL A 70 2.63 7.37 5.91
N CYS A 71 3.89 6.97 5.91
CA CYS A 71 4.74 6.89 4.71
C CYS A 71 4.89 5.44 4.23
N VAL A 72 5.24 5.23 2.96
CA VAL A 72 5.29 3.88 2.36
C VAL A 72 6.53 3.60 1.51
N ASN A 73 7.02 2.35 1.55
CA ASN A 73 8.11 1.82 0.73
C ASN A 73 9.35 2.73 0.66
N ASN A 74 9.65 3.37 -0.48
CA ASN A 74 10.86 4.18 -0.69
C ASN A 74 10.65 5.67 -0.33
N PHE A 75 9.51 6.04 0.29
CA PHE A 75 9.21 7.43 0.67
C PHE A 75 10.36 8.11 1.43
N ALA A 76 11.05 7.35 2.29
CA ALA A 76 12.18 7.83 3.09
C ALA A 76 13.30 8.49 2.27
N HIS A 77 13.37 8.22 0.97
CA HIS A 77 14.41 8.78 0.08
C HIS A 77 14.25 10.27 -0.18
N ALA A 78 13.06 10.83 0.06
CA ALA A 78 12.79 12.24 -0.08
C ALA A 78 13.18 13.02 1.18
N GLU A 79 13.80 14.19 1.03
CA GLU A 79 14.19 15.06 2.15
C GLU A 79 13.01 15.43 3.06
N VAL A 80 11.80 15.51 2.48
CA VAL A 80 10.57 15.81 3.22
C VAL A 80 10.25 14.78 4.30
N PHE A 81 10.73 13.54 4.17
CA PHE A 81 10.56 12.49 5.18
C PHE A 81 11.10 12.92 6.55
N LEU A 82 12.32 13.46 6.59
CA LEU A 82 12.97 13.90 7.82
C LEU A 82 12.29 15.14 8.42
N ARG A 83 11.66 15.97 7.57
CA ARG A 83 10.89 17.16 7.98
C ARG A 83 9.53 16.79 8.57
N LEU A 84 8.86 15.80 7.98
CA LEU A 84 7.54 15.33 8.41
C LEU A 84 7.63 14.51 9.70
N ARG A 85 8.69 13.72 9.89
CA ARG A 85 8.89 12.81 11.02
C ARG A 85 7.66 11.90 11.25
N PRO A 86 7.30 11.04 10.27
CA PRO A 86 6.08 10.26 10.33
C PRO A 86 6.07 9.30 11.52
N GLN A 87 4.88 9.12 12.10
CA GLN A 87 4.66 8.18 13.20
C GLN A 87 4.55 6.74 12.69
N ASP A 88 4.13 6.56 11.44
CA ASP A 88 3.87 5.26 10.85
C ASP A 88 4.57 5.10 9.50
N TYR A 89 5.11 3.91 9.26
CA TYR A 89 5.76 3.56 7.99
C TYR A 89 5.38 2.15 7.55
N VAL A 90 4.91 1.98 6.32
CA VAL A 90 4.50 0.66 5.80
C VAL A 90 5.44 0.21 4.68
N ILE A 91 6.09 -0.94 4.87
CA ILE A 91 6.85 -1.62 3.81
C ILE A 91 6.12 -2.91 3.47
N SER A 92 5.68 -3.05 2.22
CA SER A 92 5.02 -4.27 1.75
C SER A 92 5.63 -4.87 0.49
N ASP A 93 6.65 -4.24 -0.11
CA ASP A 93 7.38 -4.81 -1.23
C ASP A 93 8.22 -6.02 -0.75
N PRO A 94 7.96 -7.25 -1.25
CA PRO A 94 8.70 -8.45 -0.86
C PRO A 94 10.21 -8.34 -1.05
N ASN A 95 10.67 -7.50 -1.99
CA ASN A 95 12.09 -7.32 -2.28
C ASN A 95 12.89 -6.85 -1.05
N TYR A 96 12.28 -6.04 -0.18
CA TYR A 96 12.89 -5.59 1.06
C TYR A 96 13.27 -6.75 2.00
N PHE A 97 12.57 -7.88 1.90
CA PHE A 97 12.69 -8.99 2.83
C PHE A 97 13.52 -10.16 2.30
N VAL A 98 13.88 -10.13 1.01
CA VAL A 98 14.90 -11.02 0.42
C VAL A 98 16.27 -10.36 0.32
N PHE A 99 16.35 -9.05 0.54
CA PHE A 99 17.59 -8.29 0.62
C PHE A 99 18.49 -8.80 1.74
N THR A 100 19.78 -8.96 1.46
CA THR A 100 20.82 -9.28 2.43
C THR A 100 22.04 -8.37 2.22
N GLU A 101 23.02 -8.46 3.12
CA GLU A 101 24.29 -7.74 2.98
C GLU A 101 24.98 -7.99 1.63
N GLN A 102 24.86 -9.23 1.12
CA GLN A 102 25.45 -9.68 -0.15
C GLN A 102 24.67 -9.22 -1.39
N THR A 103 23.49 -8.62 -1.23
CA THR A 103 22.74 -8.06 -2.37
C THR A 103 23.43 -6.81 -2.89
N THR A 104 23.88 -6.84 -4.15
CA THR A 104 24.68 -5.78 -4.77
C THR A 104 23.91 -4.86 -5.70
N ASP A 105 22.69 -5.22 -6.10
CA ASP A 105 21.90 -4.53 -7.13
C ASP A 105 20.70 -3.73 -6.57
N ARG A 106 20.67 -3.49 -5.25
CA ARG A 106 19.55 -2.87 -4.52
C ARG A 106 19.98 -1.72 -3.61
N ASP A 107 20.60 -0.71 -4.22
CA ASP A 107 21.02 0.51 -3.52
C ASP A 107 19.83 1.28 -2.91
N ASP A 108 18.65 1.15 -3.51
CA ASP A 108 17.41 1.75 -3.00
C ASP A 108 17.04 1.22 -1.59
N ILE A 109 17.12 -0.10 -1.38
CA ILE A 109 16.86 -0.72 -0.07
C ILE A 109 17.99 -0.39 0.91
N ARG A 110 19.25 -0.41 0.45
CA ARG A 110 20.41 -0.03 1.26
C ARG A 110 20.30 1.41 1.77
N LYS A 111 19.85 2.33 0.92
CA LYS A 111 19.57 3.72 1.28
C LYS A 111 18.46 3.83 2.31
N THR A 112 17.35 3.11 2.14
CA THR A 112 16.28 3.07 3.15
C THR A 112 16.81 2.59 4.50
N LEU A 113 17.63 1.53 4.50
CA LEU A 113 18.24 1.00 5.72
C LEU A 113 19.14 2.04 6.41
N SER A 114 20.07 2.67 5.68
CA SER A 114 20.94 3.72 6.24
C SER A 114 20.14 4.89 6.83
N ILE A 115 19.11 5.37 6.13
CA ILE A 115 18.23 6.44 6.66
C ILE A 115 17.56 6.01 7.96
N PHE A 116 17.03 4.78 8.01
CA PHE A 116 16.39 4.25 9.21
C PHE A 116 17.37 4.08 10.36
N GLN A 117 18.63 3.74 10.11
CA GLN A 117 19.63 3.57 11.17
C GLN A 117 20.18 4.89 11.69
N GLU A 118 20.46 5.82 10.78
CA GLU A 118 21.29 7.00 11.08
C GLU A 118 20.48 8.26 11.32
N GLN A 119 19.28 8.38 10.74
CA GLN A 119 18.56 9.65 10.66
C GLN A 119 17.19 9.64 11.35
N VAL A 120 16.55 8.47 11.46
CA VAL A 120 15.29 8.33 12.20
C VAL A 120 15.57 8.40 13.71
N THR A 121 15.27 9.56 14.30
CA THR A 121 15.54 9.88 15.70
C THR A 121 14.26 10.16 16.51
N TRP A 122 13.10 9.79 15.96
CA TRP A 122 11.79 9.96 16.58
C TRP A 122 11.04 8.62 16.63
N PRO A 123 10.09 8.43 17.58
CA PRO A 123 9.29 7.22 17.65
C PRO A 123 8.51 6.96 16.36
N MET A 124 8.68 5.78 15.78
CA MET A 124 8.02 5.39 14.53
C MET A 124 7.62 3.91 14.56
N PHE A 125 6.39 3.59 14.15
CA PHE A 125 5.95 2.22 13.93
C PHE A 125 6.25 1.78 12.50
N LEU A 126 6.99 0.69 12.35
CA LEU A 126 7.30 0.08 11.05
C LEU A 126 6.40 -1.14 10.84
N TYR A 127 5.41 -1.01 9.96
CA TYR A 127 4.48 -2.08 9.61
C TYR A 127 5.04 -2.92 8.47
N VAL A 128 5.13 -4.22 8.71
CA VAL A 128 5.65 -5.20 7.74
C VAL A 128 4.83 -6.50 7.76
N PRO A 129 4.72 -7.20 6.62
CA PRO A 129 4.08 -8.51 6.58
C PRO A 129 4.75 -9.49 7.54
N HIS A 130 3.98 -10.40 8.13
CA HIS A 130 4.51 -11.39 9.08
C HIS A 130 5.61 -12.28 8.48
N PHE A 131 5.56 -12.57 7.17
CA PHE A 131 6.59 -13.35 6.49
C PHE A 131 7.96 -12.65 6.46
N ALA A 132 8.00 -11.34 6.71
CA ALA A 132 9.24 -10.56 6.79
C ALA A 132 10.02 -10.83 8.09
N LYS A 133 9.39 -11.42 9.09
CA LYS A 133 9.99 -11.66 10.41
C LYS A 133 11.28 -12.47 10.27
N GLY A 134 12.36 -11.95 10.85
CA GLY A 134 13.70 -12.56 10.78
C GLY A 134 14.48 -12.26 9.49
N SER A 135 13.93 -11.47 8.57
CA SER A 135 14.70 -10.95 7.42
C SER A 135 15.91 -10.13 7.89
N TYR A 136 16.95 -10.08 7.06
CA TYR A 136 18.17 -9.31 7.34
C TYR A 136 17.84 -7.84 7.65
N LEU A 137 17.01 -7.21 6.80
CA LEU A 137 16.59 -5.81 6.98
C LEU A 137 16.02 -5.56 8.38
N LEU A 138 15.04 -6.36 8.81
CA LEU A 138 14.41 -6.17 10.12
C LEU A 138 15.36 -6.44 11.27
N ASN A 139 16.19 -7.49 11.18
CA ASN A 139 17.19 -7.79 12.20
C ASN A 139 18.18 -6.62 12.38
N VAL A 140 18.58 -5.96 11.29
CA VAL A 140 19.46 -4.78 11.36
C VAL A 140 18.73 -3.60 12.00
N ILE A 141 17.52 -3.28 11.55
CA ILE A 141 16.72 -2.16 12.10
C ILE A 141 16.45 -2.34 13.59
N GLU A 142 15.92 -3.50 14.00
CA GLU A 142 15.56 -3.79 15.39
C GLU A 142 16.77 -3.74 16.34
N ARG A 143 17.98 -4.04 15.86
CA ARG A 143 19.21 -3.98 16.66
C ARG A 143 19.83 -2.59 16.74
N SER A 144 19.64 -1.77 15.71
CA SER A 144 20.38 -0.51 15.55
C SER A 144 19.58 0.73 15.87
N ASN A 145 18.24 0.70 15.78
CA ASN A 145 17.42 1.87 16.08
C ASN A 145 16.28 1.58 17.08
N PRO A 146 16.43 1.99 18.36
CA PRO A 146 15.40 1.78 19.38
C PRO A 146 14.14 2.65 19.19
N HIS A 147 14.19 3.68 18.33
CA HIS A 147 13.03 4.52 18.04
C HIS A 147 12.04 3.86 17.08
N ILE A 148 12.46 2.82 16.34
CA ILE A 148 11.62 2.11 15.38
C ILE A 148 11.05 0.86 16.05
N LYS A 149 9.72 0.79 16.16
CA LYS A 149 9.00 -0.38 16.69
C LYS A 149 8.33 -1.14 15.55
N VAL A 150 8.70 -2.39 15.36
CA VAL A 150 8.15 -3.22 14.29
C VAL A 150 6.76 -3.76 14.65
N VAL A 151 5.79 -3.58 13.74
CA VAL A 151 4.43 -4.10 13.83
C VAL A 151 4.20 -5.09 12.70
N TYR A 152 4.04 -6.37 13.05
CA TYR A 152 3.80 -7.42 12.06
C TYR A 152 2.31 -7.55 11.74
N PHE A 153 1.96 -7.56 10.45
CA PHE A 153 0.59 -7.80 9.99
C PHE A 153 0.46 -9.04 9.09
N ASN A 154 -0.73 -9.65 9.08
CA ASN A 154 -0.99 -10.82 8.24
C ASN A 154 -1.34 -10.41 6.80
N TYR A 155 -0.39 -10.60 5.87
CA TYR A 155 -0.70 -10.53 4.44
C TYR A 155 -1.35 -11.84 3.95
N THR A 156 -2.61 -12.03 4.36
CA THR A 156 -3.45 -13.15 3.90
C THR A 156 -4.62 -12.59 3.13
N VAL A 157 -4.58 -12.72 1.81
CA VAL A 157 -5.68 -12.28 0.94
C VAL A 157 -6.89 -13.19 1.14
N VAL A 158 -7.98 -12.61 1.64
CA VAL A 158 -9.25 -13.31 1.85
C VAL A 158 -10.37 -12.74 0.98
N ARG A 159 -11.24 -13.64 0.52
CA ARG A 159 -12.36 -13.41 -0.40
C ARG A 159 -13.56 -14.26 0.01
N GLY A 160 -14.73 -13.96 -0.54
CA GLY A 160 -15.98 -14.68 -0.27
C GLY A 160 -17.03 -13.76 0.33
N PHE A 161 -17.90 -14.30 1.19
CA PHE A 161 -19.00 -13.53 1.75
C PHE A 161 -18.51 -12.30 2.53
N ARG A 162 -19.09 -11.14 2.20
CA ARG A 162 -18.70 -9.84 2.76
C ARG A 162 -18.62 -9.82 4.28
N LYS A 163 -19.60 -10.40 4.97
CA LYS A 163 -19.63 -10.47 6.45
C LYS A 163 -18.41 -11.21 7.00
N LEU A 164 -18.06 -12.35 6.39
CA LEU A 164 -16.90 -13.14 6.78
C LEU A 164 -15.60 -12.38 6.50
N THR A 165 -15.44 -11.84 5.28
CA THR A 165 -14.21 -11.14 4.91
C THR A 165 -13.97 -9.91 5.79
N TYR A 166 -15.02 -9.12 6.07
CA TYR A 166 -14.90 -7.96 6.95
C TYR A 166 -14.60 -8.32 8.40
N TRP A 167 -15.16 -9.44 8.89
CA TRP A 167 -14.79 -9.96 10.20
C TRP A 167 -13.30 -10.36 10.23
N LEU A 168 -12.81 -11.10 9.23
CA LEU A 168 -11.41 -11.48 9.11
C LEU A 168 -10.46 -10.26 9.00
N TYR A 169 -10.85 -9.26 8.21
CA TYR A 169 -10.12 -7.99 8.12
C TYR A 169 -10.06 -7.29 9.47
N SER A 170 -11.19 -7.22 10.18
CA SER A 170 -11.29 -6.52 11.47
C SER A 170 -10.48 -7.15 12.59
N LYS A 171 -10.29 -8.47 12.53
CA LYS A 171 -9.46 -9.23 13.46
C LYS A 171 -7.98 -9.27 13.04
N GLY A 172 -7.62 -8.60 11.93
CA GLY A 172 -6.24 -8.62 11.43
C GLY A 172 -5.76 -10.01 11.04
N LEU A 173 -6.68 -10.91 10.66
CA LEU A 173 -6.41 -12.29 10.22
C LEU A 173 -6.22 -12.39 8.71
N GLY A 174 -6.71 -11.40 7.97
CA GLY A 174 -6.49 -11.25 6.54
C GLY A 174 -6.72 -9.81 6.09
N MET A 175 -6.60 -9.57 4.79
CA MET A 175 -6.80 -8.26 4.17
C MET A 175 -7.31 -8.40 2.73
N PRO A 176 -7.86 -7.34 2.12
CA PRO A 176 -8.12 -7.32 0.68
C PRO A 176 -6.83 -7.58 -0.10
N GLN A 177 -6.97 -7.93 -1.38
CA GLN A 177 -5.82 -8.06 -2.27
C GLN A 177 -5.15 -6.69 -2.44
N ALA A 178 -3.93 -6.53 -1.95
CA ALA A 178 -3.17 -5.30 -2.10
C ALA A 178 -2.21 -5.44 -3.30
N GLN A 179 -2.62 -4.90 -4.44
CA GLN A 179 -1.71 -4.76 -5.59
C GLN A 179 -0.69 -3.64 -5.37
N THR A 180 -1.02 -2.66 -4.53
CA THR A 180 -0.15 -1.55 -4.14
C THR A 180 -0.01 -1.51 -2.62
N VAL A 181 1.10 -0.98 -2.12
CA VAL A 181 1.34 -0.77 -0.69
C VAL A 181 0.25 0.10 -0.04
N ILE A 182 -0.35 1.02 -0.81
CA ILE A 182 -1.44 1.88 -0.33
C ILE A 182 -2.66 1.08 0.10
N ILE A 183 -3.02 0.01 -0.62
CA ILE A 183 -4.17 -0.81 -0.22
C ILE A 183 -3.90 -1.49 1.14
N ALA A 184 -2.67 -1.96 1.36
CA ALA A 184 -2.27 -2.52 2.65
C ALA A 184 -2.27 -1.45 3.75
N ALA A 185 -1.66 -0.29 3.51
CA ALA A 185 -1.63 0.83 4.45
C ALA A 185 -3.03 1.27 4.87
N LEU A 186 -3.92 1.52 3.90
CA LEU A 186 -5.31 1.89 4.17
C LEU A 186 -6.05 0.81 4.97
N THR A 187 -5.84 -0.48 4.67
CA THR A 187 -6.45 -1.57 5.47
C THR A 187 -6.02 -1.48 6.94
N LEU A 188 -4.72 -1.28 7.20
CA LEU A 188 -4.18 -1.15 8.55
C LEU A 188 -4.77 0.08 9.26
N MET A 189 -4.82 1.23 8.58
CA MET A 189 -5.33 2.47 9.17
C MET A 189 -6.84 2.42 9.42
N ILE A 190 -7.64 1.82 8.53
CA ILE A 190 -9.07 1.54 8.79
C ILE A 190 -9.23 0.68 10.05
N ASN A 191 -8.34 -0.30 10.25
CA ASN A 191 -8.36 -1.15 11.43
C ASN A 191 -7.94 -0.44 12.72
N ARG A 192 -7.12 0.61 12.63
CA ARG A 192 -6.80 1.55 13.74
C ARG A 192 -7.95 2.53 14.06
N LYS A 193 -9.04 2.50 13.27
CA LYS A 193 -10.29 3.26 13.49
C LYS A 193 -10.08 4.77 13.54
N PHE A 194 -9.33 5.33 12.59
CA PHE A 194 -9.34 6.78 12.36
C PHE A 194 -10.75 7.27 12.00
N ASP A 195 -11.06 8.53 12.30
CA ASP A 195 -12.35 9.13 11.91
C ASP A 195 -12.29 9.44 10.42
N THR A 196 -11.16 10.01 9.99
CA THR A 196 -10.88 10.35 8.59
C THR A 196 -9.45 9.95 8.22
N ILE A 197 -9.31 9.37 7.02
CA ILE A 197 -8.02 9.08 6.40
C ILE A 197 -7.94 9.84 5.08
N TYR A 198 -6.99 10.76 4.98
CA TYR A 198 -6.65 11.48 3.76
C TYR A 198 -5.56 10.75 2.99
N LEU A 199 -5.73 10.65 1.68
CA LEU A 199 -4.79 9.99 0.78
C LEU A 199 -4.16 11.02 -0.16
N PHE A 200 -2.84 11.16 -0.07
CA PHE A 200 -2.03 12.04 -0.93
C PHE A 200 -1.05 11.21 -1.78
N GLY A 201 -0.63 11.75 -2.93
CA GLY A 201 0.33 11.06 -3.80
C GLY A 201 -0.13 9.69 -4.31
N ALA A 202 -1.45 9.46 -4.41
CA ALA A 202 -2.04 8.22 -4.91
C ALA A 202 -2.60 8.41 -6.32
N ASP A 203 -1.71 8.76 -7.23
CA ASP A 203 -2.06 9.08 -8.61
C ASP A 203 -2.72 7.90 -9.34
N THR A 204 -2.19 6.68 -9.16
CA THR A 204 -2.62 5.48 -9.88
C THR A 204 -2.58 5.67 -11.41
N SER A 205 -1.58 6.44 -11.88
CA SER A 205 -1.44 6.93 -13.26
C SER A 205 -0.57 6.06 -14.17
N TRP A 206 -0.17 4.85 -13.74
CA TRP A 206 0.74 3.98 -14.51
C TRP A 206 0.27 3.71 -15.94
N HIS A 207 -1.04 3.73 -16.20
CA HIS A 207 -1.60 3.53 -17.53
C HIS A 207 -1.18 4.60 -18.55
N GLU A 208 -0.85 5.81 -18.10
CA GLU A 208 -0.30 6.88 -18.94
C GLU A 208 1.10 6.56 -19.46
N GLN A 209 1.81 5.62 -18.82
CA GLN A 209 3.22 5.32 -19.05
C GLN A 209 3.46 3.94 -19.67
N ILE A 210 2.39 3.27 -20.15
CA ILE A 210 2.49 1.97 -20.82
C ILE A 210 2.58 2.19 -22.32
N ARG A 211 3.53 1.51 -22.98
CA ARG A 211 3.63 1.45 -24.46
C ARG A 211 4.23 0.16 -24.95
N LEU A 212 4.15 -0.09 -26.26
CA LEU A 212 4.89 -1.15 -26.95
C LEU A 212 6.07 -0.54 -27.70
N ASN A 213 7.17 -1.29 -27.84
CA ASN A 213 8.22 -0.96 -28.80
C ASN A 213 8.03 -1.72 -30.13
N ASP A 214 8.91 -1.48 -31.10
CA ASP A 214 8.87 -2.10 -32.43
C ASP A 214 9.07 -3.63 -32.39
N GLN A 215 9.63 -4.16 -31.30
CA GLN A 215 9.76 -5.59 -31.04
C GLN A 215 8.55 -6.17 -30.29
N ASN A 216 7.46 -5.41 -30.18
CA ASN A 216 6.23 -5.78 -29.49
C ASN A 216 6.43 -6.13 -27.99
N GLN A 217 7.43 -5.52 -27.36
CA GLN A 217 7.70 -5.65 -25.93
C GLN A 217 6.94 -4.56 -25.17
N LEU A 218 6.29 -4.95 -24.06
CA LEU A 218 5.60 -4.03 -23.17
C LEU A 218 6.61 -3.27 -22.31
N LEU A 219 6.59 -1.94 -22.43
CA LEU A 219 7.43 -1.03 -21.68
C LEU A 219 6.59 -0.21 -20.70
N ILE A 220 7.12 0.04 -19.51
CA ILE A 220 6.54 0.97 -18.54
C ILE A 220 7.61 1.95 -18.09
N LYS A 221 7.26 3.23 -17.98
CA LYS A 221 8.04 4.22 -17.24
C LYS A 221 7.44 4.38 -15.84
N GLN A 222 8.18 4.00 -14.82
CA GLN A 222 7.78 4.23 -13.43
C GLN A 222 8.28 5.61 -13.00
N ILE A 223 7.39 6.41 -12.41
CA ILE A 223 7.68 7.77 -11.97
C ILE A 223 7.19 7.89 -10.53
N HIS A 224 8.10 8.24 -9.62
CA HIS A 224 7.79 8.55 -8.24
C HIS A 224 8.17 10.00 -7.91
N PHE A 225 7.61 10.54 -6.83
CA PHE A 225 7.83 11.95 -6.46
C PHE A 225 9.28 12.29 -6.07
N TYR A 226 10.08 11.30 -5.67
CA TYR A 226 11.48 11.44 -5.30
C TYR A 226 12.46 11.17 -6.46
N ASP A 227 11.96 10.84 -7.65
CA ASP A 227 12.82 10.52 -8.79
C ASP A 227 13.27 11.79 -9.54
N THR A 228 14.49 11.77 -10.09
CA THR A 228 14.97 12.81 -11.01
C THR A 228 14.46 12.53 -12.43
N PRO A 229 13.63 13.39 -13.06
CA PRO A 229 12.95 13.07 -14.31
C PRO A 229 13.85 12.71 -15.51
N LYS A 230 15.10 13.21 -15.53
CA LYS A 230 16.07 12.99 -16.61
C LYS A 230 16.59 11.56 -16.68
N ASP A 231 16.52 10.83 -15.57
CA ASP A 231 17.09 9.47 -15.47
C ASP A 231 16.04 8.39 -15.76
N LEU A 232 14.76 8.78 -15.88
CA LEU A 232 13.65 7.86 -16.04
C LEU A 232 13.34 7.55 -17.50
N THR A 233 13.60 6.30 -17.88
CA THR A 233 13.32 5.75 -19.22
C THR A 233 12.22 4.68 -19.16
N HIS A 234 11.61 4.39 -20.31
CA HIS A 234 10.66 3.27 -20.40
C HIS A 234 11.46 1.97 -20.45
N GLN A 235 11.13 1.04 -19.55
CA GLN A 235 11.85 -0.22 -19.41
C GLN A 235 10.92 -1.40 -19.72
N PRO A 236 11.41 -2.48 -20.35
CA PRO A 236 10.61 -3.66 -20.57
C PRO A 236 10.21 -4.33 -19.25
N VAL A 237 8.95 -4.74 -19.15
CA VAL A 237 8.44 -5.41 -17.95
C VAL A 237 8.34 -6.90 -18.21
N TYR A 238 9.37 -7.63 -17.78
CA TYR A 238 9.49 -9.06 -18.01
C TYR A 238 8.55 -9.87 -17.12
N SER A 239 7.96 -10.92 -17.73
CA SER A 239 7.07 -11.87 -17.06
C SER A 239 7.78 -13.13 -16.56
N ASP A 240 9.04 -13.30 -16.96
CA ASP A 240 9.90 -14.43 -16.62
C ASP A 240 11.26 -13.97 -16.12
N ALA A 241 11.93 -14.83 -15.36
CA ALA A 241 13.24 -14.54 -14.76
C ALA A 241 14.37 -14.45 -15.81
N GLN A 242 14.24 -15.17 -16.93
CA GLN A 242 15.22 -15.19 -18.01
C GLN A 242 15.11 -13.97 -18.93
N ARG A 243 14.17 -13.06 -18.65
CA ARG A 243 13.90 -11.82 -19.40
C ARG A 243 13.68 -12.08 -20.89
N GLN A 244 13.00 -13.18 -21.23
CA GLN A 244 12.72 -13.54 -22.63
C GLN A 244 11.40 -12.97 -23.13
N ARG A 245 10.42 -12.76 -22.24
CA ARG A 245 9.06 -12.34 -22.58
C ARG A 245 8.56 -11.26 -21.65
N THR A 246 8.03 -10.17 -22.21
CA THR A 246 7.31 -9.16 -21.43
C THR A 246 5.88 -9.60 -21.12
N PHE A 247 5.28 -9.03 -20.09
CA PHE A 247 3.84 -9.13 -19.90
C PHE A 247 3.08 -8.61 -21.13
N SER A 248 1.87 -9.12 -21.35
CA SER A 248 0.97 -8.60 -22.38
C SER A 248 0.24 -7.34 -21.88
N MET A 249 -0.26 -6.53 -22.82
CA MET A 249 -1.16 -5.40 -22.50
C MET A 249 -2.38 -5.85 -21.69
N ALA A 250 -2.99 -6.99 -22.05
CA ALA A 250 -4.12 -7.56 -21.33
C ALA A 250 -3.78 -7.89 -19.87
N SER A 251 -2.61 -8.49 -19.61
CA SER A 251 -2.13 -8.76 -18.25
C SER A 251 -1.91 -7.46 -17.46
N GLN A 252 -1.37 -6.43 -18.12
CA GLN A 252 -1.14 -5.13 -17.49
C GLN A 252 -2.45 -4.42 -17.13
N PHE A 253 -3.45 -4.42 -18.01
CA PHE A 253 -4.78 -3.88 -17.70
C PHE A 253 -5.50 -4.69 -16.63
N LEU A 254 -5.34 -6.02 -16.61
CA LEU A 254 -5.85 -6.83 -15.50
C LEU A 254 -5.18 -6.47 -14.17
N SER A 255 -3.88 -6.14 -14.17
CA SER A 255 -3.18 -5.66 -12.97
C SER A 255 -3.77 -4.34 -12.49
N LEU A 256 -3.96 -3.37 -13.38
CA LEU A 256 -4.59 -2.08 -13.10
C LEU A 256 -6.02 -2.25 -12.56
N HIS A 257 -6.83 -3.09 -13.21
CA HIS A 257 -8.17 -3.43 -12.74
C HIS A 257 -8.16 -3.93 -11.28
N LYS A 258 -7.23 -4.82 -10.93
CA LYS A 258 -7.09 -5.33 -9.56
C LYS A 258 -6.73 -4.22 -8.55
N VAL A 259 -5.98 -3.20 -8.96
CA VAL A 259 -5.67 -2.02 -8.12
C VAL A 259 -6.96 -1.25 -7.82
N PHE A 260 -7.70 -0.84 -8.86
CA PHE A 260 -8.94 -0.07 -8.70
C PHE A 260 -10.01 -0.85 -7.93
N ARG A 261 -10.15 -2.15 -8.23
CA ARG A 261 -11.04 -3.04 -7.47
C ARG A 261 -10.66 -3.10 -5.98
N GLY A 262 -9.37 -3.01 -5.66
CA GLY A 262 -8.90 -2.90 -4.29
C GLY A 262 -9.42 -1.65 -3.58
N TYR A 263 -9.43 -0.50 -4.24
CA TYR A 263 -9.99 0.74 -3.69
C TYR A 263 -11.51 0.66 -3.46
N GLU A 264 -12.26 0.07 -4.38
CA GLU A 264 -13.71 -0.17 -4.19
C GLU A 264 -13.99 -1.06 -2.96
N VAL A 265 -13.19 -2.12 -2.78
CA VAL A 265 -13.31 -2.99 -1.60
C VAL A 265 -13.00 -2.23 -0.32
N LEU A 266 -11.97 -1.38 -0.34
CA LEU A 266 -11.60 -0.54 0.80
C LEU A 266 -12.67 0.49 1.14
N ARG A 267 -13.31 1.12 0.14
CA ARG A 267 -14.42 2.07 0.39
C ARG A 267 -15.53 1.40 1.19
N ASN A 268 -16.03 0.27 0.69
CA ASN A 268 -17.09 -0.47 1.36
C ASN A 268 -16.67 -0.99 2.75
N TYR A 269 -15.41 -1.36 2.91
CA TYR A 269 -14.90 -1.81 4.20
C TYR A 269 -14.75 -0.66 5.20
N ALA A 270 -14.30 0.52 4.75
CA ALA A 270 -14.21 1.72 5.56
C ALA A 270 -15.61 2.16 6.04
N ASP A 271 -16.61 2.12 5.15
CA ASP A 271 -18.02 2.37 5.50
C ASP A 271 -18.53 1.43 6.58
N TYR A 272 -18.26 0.13 6.44
CA TYR A 272 -18.59 -0.87 7.47
C TYR A 272 -17.91 -0.60 8.82
N ARG A 273 -16.74 0.06 8.80
CA ARG A 273 -15.96 0.38 10.00
C ARG A 273 -16.22 1.79 10.54
N GLY A 274 -17.04 2.60 9.86
CA GLY A 274 -17.32 3.99 10.23
C GLY A 274 -16.11 4.92 10.03
N VAL A 275 -15.26 4.64 9.03
CA VAL A 275 -14.05 5.41 8.72
C VAL A 275 -14.24 6.14 7.39
N GLN A 276 -14.00 7.45 7.35
CA GLN A 276 -14.08 8.21 6.10
C GLN A 276 -12.75 8.13 5.34
N LEU A 277 -12.80 7.69 4.08
CA LEU A 277 -11.64 7.75 3.16
C LEU A 277 -11.82 8.90 2.18
N ILE A 278 -10.84 9.80 2.16
CA ILE A 278 -10.84 10.99 1.31
C ILE A 278 -9.58 11.00 0.44
N ASN A 279 -9.77 11.16 -0.86
CA ASN A 279 -8.70 11.36 -1.83
C ASN A 279 -8.36 12.85 -1.94
N ALA A 280 -7.20 13.23 -1.40
CA ALA A 280 -6.67 14.59 -1.42
C ALA A 280 -5.42 14.70 -2.32
N SER A 281 -5.18 13.70 -3.18
CA SER A 281 -4.07 13.73 -4.13
C SER A 281 -4.33 14.76 -5.22
N ALA A 282 -3.36 15.63 -5.51
CA ALA A 282 -3.48 16.65 -6.56
C ALA A 282 -3.84 16.04 -7.93
N LYS A 283 -3.23 14.89 -8.26
CA LYS A 283 -3.64 14.04 -9.38
C LYS A 283 -4.08 12.68 -8.86
N SER A 284 -5.17 12.15 -9.39
CA SER A 284 -5.60 10.79 -9.08
C SER A 284 -6.60 10.26 -10.09
N TYR A 285 -6.49 8.97 -10.36
CA TYR A 285 -7.48 8.17 -11.09
C TYR A 285 -8.36 7.32 -10.16
N ILE A 286 -8.19 7.43 -8.84
CA ILE A 286 -9.00 6.70 -7.87
C ILE A 286 -10.36 7.38 -7.77
N ASP A 287 -11.40 6.70 -8.25
CA ASP A 287 -12.81 7.12 -8.27
C ASP A 287 -13.65 6.51 -7.14
N ALA A 288 -13.11 5.55 -6.41
CA ALA A 288 -13.79 4.89 -5.30
C ALA A 288 -13.92 5.74 -4.02
N PHE A 289 -13.16 6.84 -3.90
CA PHE A 289 -13.11 7.70 -2.71
C PHE A 289 -13.58 9.11 -3.04
N GLU A 290 -14.19 9.78 -2.07
CA GLU A 290 -14.57 11.18 -2.20
C GLU A 290 -13.33 12.05 -2.43
N ARG A 291 -13.38 12.98 -3.39
CA ARG A 291 -12.26 13.85 -3.72
C ARG A 291 -12.39 15.18 -3.00
N THR A 292 -11.28 15.72 -2.48
CA THR A 292 -11.23 17.06 -1.91
C THR A 292 -10.00 17.83 -2.37
N THR A 293 -10.11 19.15 -2.37
CA THR A 293 -8.97 20.08 -2.39
C THR A 293 -8.98 20.80 -1.06
N LEU A 294 -8.05 20.45 -0.17
CA LEU A 294 -7.99 21.03 1.18
C LEU A 294 -7.50 22.48 1.10
N ASN A 295 -8.42 23.44 1.01
CA ASN A 295 -8.01 24.86 0.94
C ASN A 295 -7.92 25.55 2.32
N GLN A 296 -8.09 24.82 3.44
CA GLN A 296 -8.10 25.40 4.79
C GLN A 296 -7.53 24.45 5.87
N PRO A 297 -6.90 25.00 6.93
CA PRO A 297 -6.44 24.23 8.09
C PRO A 297 -7.60 23.60 8.89
N ILE A 298 -7.27 22.58 9.70
CA ILE A 298 -8.25 21.79 10.47
C ILE A 298 -9.12 22.72 11.34
N ARG A 299 -10.45 22.67 11.15
CA ARG A 299 -11.39 23.22 12.13
C ARG A 299 -11.47 22.24 13.29
N HIS A 300 -10.98 22.67 14.45
CA HIS A 300 -11.10 21.96 15.72
C HIS A 300 -12.55 21.74 16.14
#